data_AF-A0AB38EMI8-F1
#
_entry.id   AF-A0AB38EMI8-F1
#
_cell.length_a   1.000
_cell.length_b   1.000
_cell.length_c   1.000
_cell.angle_alpha   90.00
_cell.angle_beta   90.00
_cell.angle_gamma   90.00
#
_symmetry.space_group_name_H-M   'P 1'
#
loop_
_entity.id
_entity.type
_entity.pdbx_description
1 polymer ?
#
loop_
_entity_poly.entity_id
_entity_poly.type
_entity_poly.pdbx_seq_one_letter_code
_entity_poly.pdbx_strand_id
1 'polypeptide(L)'
;MALMSVEQLLDQAEDEYMSGDQLAFFKDRLEVKAAELRDRLLSCQASCEIERHPDEADFASDEENRAVAASMIERDRQTLSHVLKALEILALGDYGFCQELVRP
;
A
#
# COMPACT_ATOMS: atom_id res chain seq x y z
N MET A 1 19.98 -11.99 1.97
CA MET A 1 19.26 -13.24 1.63
C MET A 1 18.49 -12.98 0.36
N ALA A 2 18.53 -13.90 -0.61
CA ALA A 2 17.69 -13.77 -1.79
C ALA A 2 16.24 -14.08 -1.38
N LEU A 3 15.31 -13.20 -1.71
CA LEU A 3 13.88 -13.46 -1.57
C LEU A 3 13.45 -14.42 -2.69
N MET A 4 12.47 -15.29 -2.40
CA MET A 4 11.88 -16.18 -3.41
C MET A 4 11.24 -15.39 -4.55
N SER A 5 11.20 -15.97 -5.75
CA SER A 5 10.48 -15.38 -6.88
C SER A 5 8.97 -15.67 -6.82
N VAL A 6 8.19 -14.93 -7.61
CA VAL A 6 6.74 -15.19 -7.74
C VAL A 6 6.46 -16.60 -8.29
N GLU A 7 7.29 -17.07 -9.22
CA GLU A 7 7.15 -18.42 -9.79
C GLU A 7 7.41 -19.49 -8.72
N GLN A 8 8.46 -19.30 -7.91
CA GLN A 8 8.77 -20.20 -6.79
C GLN A 8 7.68 -20.20 -5.72
N LEU A 9 7.04 -19.06 -5.46
CA LEU A 9 5.89 -18.97 -4.55
C LEU A 9 4.69 -19.77 -5.06
N LEU A 10 4.40 -19.72 -6.36
CA LEU A 10 3.25 -20.40 -6.97
C LEU A 10 3.46 -21.90 -7.13
N ASP A 11 4.71 -22.35 -7.28
CA ASP A 11 5.08 -23.76 -7.39
C ASP A 11 5.18 -24.48 -6.04
N GLN A 12 5.05 -23.76 -4.91
CA GLN A 12 5.07 -24.35 -3.59
C GLN A 12 3.83 -25.22 -3.32
N ALA A 13 4.02 -26.30 -2.58
CA ALA A 13 2.94 -27.18 -2.19
C ALA A 13 2.04 -26.54 -1.12
N GLU A 14 0.80 -27.02 -1.00
CA GLU A 14 -0.23 -26.43 -0.12
C GLU A 14 0.14 -26.54 1.37
N ASP A 15 0.96 -27.53 1.75
CA ASP A 15 1.49 -27.71 3.09
C ASP A 15 2.55 -26.65 3.48
N GLU A 16 3.14 -25.97 2.51
CA GLU A 16 4.07 -24.85 2.71
C GLU A 16 3.35 -23.49 2.77
N TYR A 17 2.01 -23.48 2.85
CA TYR A 17 1.23 -22.25 2.91
C TYR A 17 1.66 -21.37 4.09
N MET A 18 2.09 -20.14 3.77
CA MET A 18 2.63 -19.17 4.74
C MET A 18 3.86 -19.68 5.50
N SER A 19 4.72 -20.46 4.83
CA SER A 19 6.05 -20.80 5.33
C SER A 19 6.92 -19.56 5.57
N GLY A 20 8.02 -19.72 6.31
CA GLY A 20 8.91 -18.59 6.66
C GLY A 20 9.43 -17.83 5.44
N ASP A 21 9.73 -18.53 4.35
CA ASP A 21 10.22 -17.91 3.12
C ASP A 21 9.10 -17.16 2.37
N GLN A 22 7.86 -17.67 2.40
CA GLN A 22 6.69 -16.97 1.84
C GLN A 22 6.35 -15.71 2.64
N LEU A 23 6.40 -15.79 3.97
CA LEU A 23 6.19 -14.65 4.85
C LEU A 23 7.26 -13.57 4.62
N ALA A 24 8.53 -13.96 4.43
CA ALA A 24 9.59 -13.03 4.07
C ALA A 24 9.32 -12.33 2.72
N PHE A 25 8.82 -13.07 1.73
CA PHE A 25 8.40 -12.50 0.44
C PHE A 25 7.25 -11.49 0.57
N PHE A 26 6.19 -11.85 1.28
CA PHE A 26 5.05 -10.94 1.47
C PHE A 26 5.42 -9.72 2.30
N LYS A 27 6.28 -9.88 3.31
CA LYS A 27 6.80 -8.78 4.10
C LYS A 27 7.53 -7.76 3.24
N ASP A 28 8.50 -8.21 2.43
CA ASP A 28 9.24 -7.32 1.52
C ASP A 28 8.29 -6.58 0.58
N ARG A 29 7.34 -7.29 -0.02
CA ARG A 29 6.36 -6.69 -0.93
C ARG A 29 5.47 -5.64 -0.25
N LEU A 30 5.07 -5.88 1.00
CA LEU A 30 4.29 -4.92 1.79
C LEU A 30 5.14 -3.69 2.19
N GLU A 31 6.41 -3.89 2.55
CA GLU A 31 7.34 -2.81 2.88
C GLU A 31 7.64 -1.91 1.67
N VAL A 32 7.89 -2.51 0.50
CA VAL A 32 8.07 -1.78 -0.77
C VAL A 32 6.81 -0.99 -1.10
N LYS A 33 5.63 -1.62 -1.03
CA LYS A 33 4.36 -0.93 -1.30
C LYS A 33 4.10 0.22 -0.32
N ALA A 34 4.45 0.06 0.96
CA ALA A 34 4.34 1.13 1.95
C ALA A 34 5.28 2.31 1.63
N ALA A 35 6.51 2.02 1.18
CA ALA A 35 7.46 3.05 0.77
C ALA A 35 6.96 3.83 -0.45
N GLU A 36 6.47 3.14 -1.49
CA GLU A 36 5.89 3.75 -2.69
C GLU A 36 4.69 4.66 -2.36
N LEU A 37 3.80 4.21 -1.48
CA LEU A 37 2.65 5.01 -1.04
C LEU A 37 3.08 6.27 -0.28
N ARG A 38 4.08 6.17 0.60
CA ARG A 38 4.63 7.32 1.31
C ARG A 38 5.27 8.32 0.37
N ASP A 39 6.03 7.85 -0.62
CA ASP A 39 6.69 8.71 -1.61
C ASP A 39 5.67 9.45 -2.50
N ARG A 40 4.60 8.76 -2.92
CA ARG A 40 3.48 9.38 -3.64
C ARG A 40 2.79 10.47 -2.81
N LEU A 41 2.53 10.20 -1.53
CA LEU A 41 1.90 11.18 -0.63
C LEU A 41 2.79 12.41 -0.40
N LEU A 42 4.11 12.22 -0.26
CA LEU A 42 5.09 13.30 -0.15
C LEU A 42 5.15 14.14 -1.44
N SER A 43 5.17 13.47 -2.60
CA SER A 43 5.18 14.13 -3.90
C SER A 43 3.92 14.98 -4.11
N CYS A 44 2.74 14.47 -3.75
CA CYS A 44 1.49 15.23 -3.81
C CYS A 44 1.54 16.49 -2.92
N GLN A 45 2.13 16.40 -1.71
CA GLN A 45 2.28 17.56 -0.84
C GLN A 45 3.16 18.64 -1.49
N ALA A 46 4.28 18.26 -2.11
CA ALA A 46 5.15 19.18 -2.82
C ALA A 46 4.44 19.84 -4.02
N SER A 47 3.65 19.08 -4.78
CA SER A 47 2.87 19.61 -5.90
C SER A 47 1.81 20.63 -5.45
N CYS A 48 1.09 20.36 -4.35
CA CYS A 48 0.10 21.30 -3.81
C CYS A 48 0.71 22.60 -3.28
N GLU A 49 1.97 22.59 -2.84
CA GLU A 49 2.69 23.80 -2.45
C GLU A 49 3.05 24.67 -3.67
N ILE A 50 3.38 24.06 -4.81
CA ILE A 50 3.70 24.74 -6.07
C ILE A 50 2.43 25.34 -6.71
N GLU A 51 1.31 24.62 -6.69
CA GLU A 51 0.03 25.06 -7.27
C GLU A 51 -0.63 26.27 -6.58
N ARG A 52 -0.16 26.70 -5.41
CA ARG A 52 -0.75 27.83 -4.67
C ARG A 52 -0.58 29.21 -5.35
N HIS A 53 0.00 29.28 -6.54
CA HIS A 53 0.16 30.49 -7.36
C HIS A 53 -0.62 30.46 -8.71
N PRO A 54 -1.96 30.35 -8.77
CA PRO A 54 -2.70 30.56 -10.00
C PRO A 54 -3.33 31.96 -10.07
N ASP A 55 -3.33 32.57 -11.25
CA ASP A 55 -4.04 33.84 -11.55
C ASP A 55 -5.56 33.61 -11.67
N GLU A 56 -6.37 34.68 -11.53
CA GLU A 56 -7.84 34.67 -11.38
C GLU A 56 -8.65 33.96 -12.49
N ALA A 57 -8.06 33.66 -13.65
CA ALA A 57 -8.78 33.10 -14.80
C ALA A 57 -8.99 31.57 -14.75
N ASP A 58 -8.21 30.83 -13.96
CA ASP A 58 -8.20 29.35 -13.96
C ASP A 58 -9.01 28.70 -12.80
N PHE A 59 -9.65 29.53 -11.96
CA PHE A 59 -10.26 29.14 -10.69
C PHE A 59 -11.27 27.96 -10.77
N ALA A 60 -12.07 27.89 -11.84
CA ALA A 60 -13.11 26.86 -11.96
C ALA A 60 -12.56 25.48 -12.38
N SER A 61 -11.55 25.44 -13.25
CA SER A 61 -10.88 24.19 -13.67
C SER A 61 -9.90 23.69 -12.61
N ASP A 62 -9.30 24.60 -11.85
CA ASP A 62 -8.41 24.25 -10.76
C ASP A 62 -9.13 23.57 -9.59
N GLU A 63 -10.34 23.99 -9.24
CA GLU A 63 -11.07 23.38 -8.12
C GLU A 63 -11.47 21.92 -8.39
N GLU A 64 -11.89 21.59 -9.62
CA GLU A 64 -12.18 20.20 -10.02
C GLU A 64 -10.92 19.33 -9.93
N ASN A 65 -9.78 19.81 -10.44
CA ASN A 65 -8.50 19.12 -10.37
C ASN A 65 -8.06 18.89 -8.92
N ARG A 66 -8.25 19.88 -8.05
CA ARG A 66 -7.93 19.78 -6.62
C ARG A 66 -8.82 18.77 -5.90
N ALA A 67 -10.11 18.71 -6.23
CA ALA A 67 -11.03 17.71 -5.67
C ALA A 67 -10.63 16.28 -6.08
N VAL A 68 -10.20 16.09 -7.33
CA VAL A 68 -9.68 14.80 -7.82
C VAL A 68 -8.38 14.43 -7.10
N ALA A 69 -7.43 15.36 -6.99
CA ALA A 69 -6.17 15.14 -6.29
C ALA A 69 -6.38 14.79 -4.80
N ALA A 70 -7.26 15.52 -4.11
CA ALA A 70 -7.63 15.22 -2.72
C ALA A 70 -8.23 13.82 -2.56
N SER A 71 -9.09 13.40 -3.49
CA SER A 71 -9.67 12.05 -3.51
C SER A 71 -8.63 10.96 -3.74
N MET A 72 -7.63 11.21 -4.59
CA MET A 72 -6.50 10.28 -4.80
C MET A 72 -5.64 10.16 -3.54
N ILE A 73 -5.30 11.28 -2.91
CA ILE A 73 -4.52 11.31 -1.66
C ILE A 73 -5.23 10.52 -0.56
N GLU A 74 -6.55 10.69 -0.42
CA GLU A 74 -7.32 9.95 0.59
C GLU A 74 -7.31 8.45 0.34
N ARG A 75 -7.46 8.01 -0.91
CA ARG A 75 -7.35 6.59 -1.29
C ARG A 75 -5.96 6.03 -0.98
N ASP A 76 -4.91 6.81 -1.22
CA ASP A 76 -3.53 6.39 -0.92
C ASP A 76 -3.29 6.26 0.58
N ARG A 77 -3.82 7.18 1.39
CA ARG A 77 -3.76 7.11 2.86
C ARG A 77 -4.48 5.88 3.39
N GLN A 78 -5.68 5.61 2.88
CA GLN A 78 -6.44 4.40 3.26
C GLN A 78 -5.68 3.13 2.86
N THR A 79 -5.12 3.09 1.66
CA THR A 79 -4.32 1.96 1.18
C THR A 79 -3.09 1.77 2.06
N LEU A 80 -2.38 2.84 2.43
CA LEU A 80 -1.23 2.78 3.32
C LEU A 80 -1.62 2.23 4.70
N SER A 81 -2.74 2.69 5.26
CA SER A 81 -3.28 2.16 6.52
C SER A 81 -3.52 0.64 6.45
N HIS A 82 -4.12 0.15 5.36
CA HIS A 82 -4.33 -1.28 5.15
C HIS A 82 -3.01 -2.07 5.03
N VAL A 83 -2.01 -1.51 4.33
CA VAL A 83 -0.69 -2.15 4.20
C VAL A 83 0.02 -2.23 5.55
N LEU A 84 -0.05 -1.18 6.37
CA LEU A 84 0.53 -1.20 7.72
C LEU A 84 -0.18 -2.22 8.62
N LYS A 85 -1.50 -2.29 8.57
CA LYS A 85 -2.27 -3.31 9.29
C LYS A 85 -1.90 -4.73 8.85
N ALA A 86 -1.69 -4.94 7.55
CA ALA A 86 -1.22 -6.22 7.01
C ALA A 86 0.17 -6.61 7.56
N LEU A 87 1.09 -5.66 7.69
CA LEU A 87 2.40 -5.88 8.32
C LEU A 87 2.28 -6.24 9.81
N GLU A 88 1.34 -5.63 10.54
CA GLU A 88 1.05 -5.99 11.93
C GLU A 88 0.51 -7.43 12.05
N ILE A 89 -0.45 -7.79 11.20
CA ILE A 89 -1.00 -9.16 11.15
C ILE A 89 0.10 -10.18 10.80
N LEU A 90 1.02 -9.81 9.91
CA LEU A 90 2.18 -10.63 9.56
C LEU A 90 3.12 -10.83 10.75
N ALA A 91 3.37 -9.79 11.55
CA ALA A 91 4.15 -9.90 12.77
C ALA A 91 3.47 -10.77 13.85
N LEU A 92 2.13 -10.83 13.86
CA LEU A 92 1.35 -11.70 14.75
C LEU A 92 1.30 -13.16 14.28
N GLY A 93 1.67 -13.44 13.02
CA GLY A 93 1.64 -14.79 12.43
C GLY A 93 0.28 -15.20 11.84
N ASP A 94 -0.70 -14.30 11.84
CA ASP A 94 -2.06 -14.56 11.34
C ASP A 94 -2.24 -14.16 9.86
N TYR A 95 -1.16 -13.72 9.20
CA TYR A 95 -1.22 -13.27 7.81
C TYR A 95 -1.49 -14.43 6.86
N GLY A 96 -2.39 -14.22 5.90
CA GLY A 96 -2.85 -15.26 4.99
C GLY A 96 -4.05 -16.07 5.48
N PHE A 97 -4.54 -15.85 6.70
CA PHE A 97 -5.71 -16.57 7.23
C PHE A 97 -6.94 -15.66 7.35
N CYS A 98 -8.13 -16.22 7.08
CA CYS A 98 -9.38 -15.48 7.20
C CYS A 98 -9.72 -15.20 8.66
N GLN A 99 -9.96 -13.92 9.00
CA GLN A 99 -10.27 -13.49 10.37
C GLN A 99 -11.71 -13.82 10.82
N GLU A 100 -12.63 -14.04 9.88
CA GLU A 100 -14.02 -14.36 10.19
C GLU A 100 -14.21 -15.83 10.59
N LEU A 101 -13.23 -16.69 10.31
CA LEU A 101 -13.21 -18.08 10.72
C LEU A 101 -12.45 -18.22 12.04
N VAL A 102 -13.11 -17.84 13.13
CA VAL A 102 -12.81 -18.44 14.44
C VAL A 102 -12.90 -19.96 14.24
N ARG A 103 -11.75 -20.66 14.34
CA ARG A 103 -11.66 -22.13 14.19
C ARG A 103 -12.45 -22.83 15.33
N PRO A 104 -12.82 -24.12 15.15
CA PRO A 104 -14.16 -24.71 15.37
C PRO A 104 -14.80 -24.55 16.74
#